data_AF-Q8BI54-F1
#
_entry.id   AF-Q8BI54-F1
#
_cell.length_a   1.000
_cell.length_b   1.000
_cell.length_c   1.000
_cell.angle_alpha   90.00
_cell.angle_beta   90.00
_cell.angle_gamma   90.00
#
_symmetry.space_group_name_H-M   'P 1'
#
loop_
_entity.id
_entity.type
_entity.pdbx_description
1 polymer ?
#
loop_
_entity_poly.entity_id
_entity_poly.type
_entity_poly.pdbx_seq_one_letter_code
_entity_poly.pdbx_strand_id
1 'polypeptide(L)'
;MIRDMELAVARRETIVVQAEGQSKIDKKVITKTEFHYQQRELQKKVREMHKATDDCTNTISELEETQKFLSSSLQEKQQLLSEMQATTDVLEEEINQLTALKRQNLLEIVTLQTRGKHLQAAIEGKYVFLHRNSRSQLMERKRLSVRLSQLNKVLSSVQEDYPQYQEVLQSIQQKIATKLETPEPS
;
A
#
# COMPACT_ATOMS: atom_id res chain seq x y z
N MET A 1 23.06 102.84 6.72
CA MET A 1 23.13 101.66 7.60
C MET A 1 21.76 101.01 7.82
N ILE A 2 20.80 101.63 8.52
CA ILE A 2 19.44 101.05 8.68
C ILE A 2 18.74 100.88 7.32
N ARG A 3 18.79 101.93 6.49
CA ARG A 3 18.17 101.96 5.16
C ARG A 3 18.70 100.91 4.18
N ASP A 4 19.99 100.58 4.28
CA ASP A 4 20.63 99.58 3.41
C ASP A 4 20.23 98.17 3.82
N MET A 5 20.02 97.95 5.12
CA MET A 5 19.55 96.68 5.68
C MET A 5 18.08 96.44 5.33
N GLU A 6 17.24 97.48 5.39
CA GLU A 6 15.84 97.42 4.93
C GLU A 6 15.74 97.10 3.43
N LEU A 7 16.61 97.69 2.60
CA LEU A 7 16.65 97.42 1.17
C LEU A 7 17.07 95.97 0.87
N ALA A 8 18.01 95.43 1.65
CA ALA A 8 18.46 94.04 1.53
C ALA A 8 17.35 93.04 1.94
N VAL A 9 16.60 93.35 3.01
CA VAL A 9 15.45 92.55 3.45
C VAL A 9 14.34 92.59 2.40
N ALA A 10 13.99 93.77 1.88
CA ALA A 10 12.97 93.91 0.83
C ALA A 10 13.33 93.15 -0.45
N ARG A 11 14.61 93.18 -0.87
CA ARG A 11 15.10 92.39 -2.01
C ARG A 11 15.00 90.90 -1.75
N ARG A 12 15.38 90.43 -0.56
CA ARG A 12 15.28 89.02 -0.18
C ARG A 12 13.82 88.56 -0.18
N GLU A 13 12.92 89.34 0.42
CA GLU A 13 11.49 89.03 0.44
C GLU A 13 10.91 88.96 -0.97
N THR A 14 11.30 89.88 -1.85
CA THR A 14 10.87 89.85 -3.26
C THR A 14 11.34 88.59 -3.97
N ILE A 15 12.59 88.16 -3.76
CA ILE A 15 13.14 86.93 -4.34
C ILE A 15 12.42 85.69 -3.80
N VAL A 16 12.14 85.64 -2.50
CA VAL A 16 11.43 84.52 -1.87
C VAL A 16 9.99 84.43 -2.40
N VAL A 17 9.28 85.55 -2.46
CA VAL A 17 7.90 85.61 -3.00
C VAL A 17 7.87 85.20 -4.48
N GLN A 18 8.87 85.61 -5.26
CA GLN A 18 8.96 85.23 -6.68
C GLN A 18 9.28 83.73 -6.85
N ALA A 19 10.17 83.18 -6.02
CA ALA A 19 10.50 81.75 -6.03
C ALA A 19 9.32 80.88 -5.57
N GLU A 20 8.58 81.30 -4.54
CA GLU A 20 7.35 80.64 -4.09
C GLU A 20 6.22 80.74 -5.13
N GLY A 21 6.14 81.87 -5.85
CA GLY A 21 5.24 82.06 -6.98
C GLY A 21 5.54 81.10 -8.15
N GLN A 22 6.81 80.90 -8.48
CA GLN A 22 7.26 79.97 -9.52
C GLN A 22 7.09 78.50 -9.12
N SER A 23 7.33 78.14 -7.85
CA SER A 23 7.09 76.80 -7.30
C SER A 23 5.63 76.34 -7.45
N LYS A 24 4.66 77.26 -7.30
CA LYS A 24 3.23 76.95 -7.48
C LYS A 24 2.82 76.74 -8.95
N ILE A 25 3.65 77.16 -9.91
CA ILE A 25 3.45 76.97 -11.36
C ILE A 25 4.02 75.61 -11.81
N ASP A 26 4.89 74.98 -11.01
CA ASP A 26 5.46 73.66 -11.28
C ASP A 26 4.49 72.49 -10.99
N LYS A 27 3.18 72.73 -11.16
CA LYS A 27 2.25 71.66 -11.44
C LYS A 27 2.59 71.20 -12.84
N LYS A 28 3.29 70.07 -13.00
CA LYS A 28 3.46 69.40 -14.30
C LYS A 28 2.11 69.29 -15.01
N VAL A 29 1.78 70.28 -15.84
CA VAL A 29 0.60 70.27 -16.69
C VAL A 29 0.92 69.21 -17.72
N ILE A 30 0.31 68.04 -17.57
CA ILE A 30 0.46 66.94 -18.52
C ILE A 30 0.14 67.50 -19.89
N THR A 31 1.15 67.53 -20.75
CA THR A 31 0.97 68.08 -22.09
C THR A 31 0.06 67.12 -22.85
N LYS A 32 -0.85 67.62 -23.71
CA LYS A 32 -1.81 66.77 -24.47
C LYS A 32 -1.11 65.59 -25.17
N THR A 33 0.13 65.80 -25.62
CA THR A 33 1.04 64.78 -26.19
C THR A 33 1.48 63.69 -25.20
N GLU A 34 1.83 64.04 -23.95
CA GLU A 34 2.19 63.06 -22.90
C GLU A 34 0.99 62.21 -22.50
N PHE A 35 -0.21 62.80 -22.41
CA PHE A 35 -1.43 62.05 -22.13
C PHE A 35 -1.72 61.03 -23.24
N HIS A 36 -1.65 61.44 -24.51
CA HIS A 36 -1.83 60.53 -25.65
C HIS A 36 -0.73 59.46 -25.74
N TYR A 37 0.48 59.75 -25.28
CA TYR A 37 1.54 58.75 -25.17
C TYR A 37 1.24 57.72 -24.08
N GLN A 38 0.90 58.17 -22.87
CA GLN A 38 0.53 57.28 -21.76
C GLN A 38 -0.70 56.42 -22.10
N GLN A 39 -1.68 56.99 -22.79
CA GLN A 39 -2.86 56.25 -23.27
C GLN A 39 -2.48 55.14 -24.25
N ARG A 40 -1.57 55.41 -25.20
CA ARG A 40 -1.09 54.38 -26.15
C ARG A 40 -0.26 53.30 -25.46
N GLU A 41 0.59 53.67 -24.51
CA GLU A 41 1.36 52.71 -23.72
C GLU A 41 0.46 51.82 -22.85
N LEU A 42 -0.58 52.38 -22.22
CA LEU A 42 -1.59 51.61 -21.51
C LEU A 42 -2.33 50.64 -22.43
N GLN A 43 -2.77 51.09 -23.62
CA GLN A 43 -3.40 50.22 -24.61
C GLN A 43 -2.46 49.10 -25.09
N LYS A 44 -1.17 49.38 -25.24
CA LYS A 44 -0.16 48.38 -25.57
C LYS A 44 -0.02 47.35 -24.44
N LYS A 45 0.16 47.78 -23.20
CA LYS A 45 0.22 46.90 -22.03
C LYS A 45 -1.02 46.04 -21.84
N VAL A 46 -2.21 46.61 -22.07
CA VAL A 46 -3.47 45.86 -22.03
C VAL A 46 -3.48 44.75 -23.07
N ARG A 47 -3.04 45.03 -24.31
CA ARG A 47 -2.95 44.01 -25.37
C ARG A 47 -1.91 42.93 -25.06
N GLU A 48 -0.75 43.32 -24.54
CA GLU A 48 0.30 42.37 -24.12
C GLU A 48 -0.17 41.47 -22.98
N MET A 49 -0.89 42.01 -21.99
CA MET A 49 -1.50 41.21 -20.93
C MET A 49 -2.58 40.26 -21.45
N HIS A 50 -3.43 40.70 -22.39
CA HIS A 50 -4.42 39.80 -23.00
C HIS A 50 -3.72 38.66 -23.73
N LYS A 51 -2.71 38.95 -24.55
CA LYS A 51 -1.94 37.91 -25.23
C LYS A 51 -1.29 36.93 -24.26
N ALA A 52 -0.64 37.43 -23.20
CA ALA A 52 -0.06 36.56 -22.18
C ALA A 52 -1.12 35.73 -21.44
N THR A 53 -2.31 36.28 -21.25
CA THR A 53 -3.45 35.56 -20.65
C THR A 53 -3.94 34.45 -21.58
N ASP A 54 -4.07 34.73 -22.88
CA ASP A 54 -4.46 33.75 -23.90
C ASP A 54 -3.42 32.62 -24.04
N ASP A 55 -2.13 32.97 -24.01
CA ASP A 55 -1.05 31.98 -24.02
C ASP A 55 -1.11 31.10 -22.75
N CYS A 56 -1.38 31.70 -21.58
CA CYS A 56 -1.59 30.96 -20.33
C CYS A 56 -2.83 30.05 -20.38
N THR A 57 -3.97 30.50 -20.92
CA THR A 57 -5.18 29.67 -21.00
C THR A 57 -5.00 28.51 -21.98
N ASN A 58 -4.28 28.71 -23.08
CA ASN A 58 -3.93 27.62 -24.01
C ASN A 58 -3.06 26.56 -23.33
N THR A 59 -2.00 26.98 -22.63
CA THR A 59 -1.13 26.04 -21.90
C THR A 59 -1.85 25.31 -20.78
N ILE A 60 -2.77 25.97 -20.05
CA ILE A 60 -3.63 25.31 -19.07
C ILE A 60 -4.47 24.23 -19.73
N SER A 61 -5.09 24.53 -20.88
CA SER A 61 -5.94 23.57 -21.60
C SER A 61 -5.15 22.34 -22.07
N GLU A 62 -3.94 22.54 -22.61
CA GLU A 62 -3.04 21.44 -23.00
C GLU A 62 -2.63 20.57 -21.79
N LEU A 63 -2.37 21.19 -20.64
CA LEU A 63 -2.04 20.48 -19.41
C LEU A 63 -3.25 19.68 -18.88
N GLU A 64 -4.45 20.21 -18.96
CA GLU A 64 -5.67 19.49 -18.58
C GLU A 64 -5.94 18.27 -19.47
N GLU A 65 -5.73 18.40 -20.79
CA GLU A 65 -5.87 17.29 -21.73
C GLU A 65 -4.83 16.19 -21.47
N THR A 66 -3.56 16.57 -21.28
CA THR A 66 -2.50 15.61 -20.97
C THR A 66 -2.72 14.94 -19.62
N GLN A 67 -3.17 15.68 -18.59
CA GLN A 67 -3.53 15.13 -17.29
C GLN A 67 -4.65 14.09 -17.44
N LYS A 68 -5.70 14.40 -18.21
CA LYS A 68 -6.82 13.48 -18.44
C LYS A 68 -6.34 12.20 -19.12
N PHE A 69 -5.54 12.31 -20.18
CA PHE A 69 -4.97 11.15 -20.87
C PHE A 69 -4.13 10.26 -19.95
N LEU A 70 -3.22 10.88 -19.19
CA LEU A 70 -2.38 10.16 -18.24
C LEU A 70 -3.20 9.49 -17.14
N SER A 71 -4.24 10.16 -16.63
CA SER A 71 -5.14 9.59 -15.63
C SER A 71 -5.89 8.37 -16.16
N SER A 72 -6.39 8.42 -17.40
CA SER A 72 -7.06 7.28 -18.02
C SER A 72 -6.09 6.11 -18.22
N SER A 73 -4.88 6.38 -18.75
CA SER A 73 -3.84 5.36 -18.91
C SER A 73 -3.42 4.73 -17.59
N LEU A 74 -3.27 5.54 -16.54
CA LEU A 74 -2.95 5.05 -15.19
C LEU A 74 -4.05 4.13 -14.65
N GLN A 75 -5.31 4.51 -14.84
CA GLN A 75 -6.46 3.70 -14.41
C GLN A 75 -6.50 2.35 -15.14
N GLU A 76 -6.27 2.32 -16.46
CA GLU A 76 -6.18 1.08 -17.22
C GLU A 76 -5.05 0.17 -16.70
N LYS A 77 -3.86 0.74 -16.44
CA LYS A 77 -2.73 -0.02 -15.88
C LYS A 77 -3.03 -0.53 -14.48
N GLN A 78 -3.72 0.24 -13.65
CA GLN A 78 -4.12 -0.18 -12.31
C GLN A 78 -5.14 -1.34 -12.36
N GLN A 79 -6.08 -1.29 -13.30
CA GLN A 79 -7.01 -2.39 -13.51
C GLN A 79 -6.29 -3.67 -13.97
N LEU A 80 -5.42 -3.57 -14.97
CA LEU A 80 -4.62 -4.72 -15.43
C LEU A 80 -3.77 -5.33 -14.30
N LEU A 81 -3.16 -4.48 -13.46
CA LEU A 81 -2.41 -4.96 -12.29
C LEU A 81 -3.31 -5.68 -11.28
N SER A 82 -4.53 -5.18 -11.05
CA SER A 82 -5.47 -5.83 -10.14
C SER A 82 -5.94 -7.20 -10.65
N GLU A 83 -6.18 -7.32 -11.96
CA GLU A 83 -6.53 -8.60 -12.59
C GLU A 83 -5.35 -9.59 -12.51
N MET A 84 -4.14 -9.13 -12.82
CA MET A 84 -2.94 -9.96 -12.71
C MET A 84 -2.65 -10.40 -11.27
N GLN A 85 -2.88 -9.53 -10.29
CA GLN A 85 -2.75 -9.88 -8.88
C GLN A 85 -3.75 -10.97 -8.50
N ALA A 86 -5.02 -10.83 -8.87
CA ALA A 86 -6.04 -11.85 -8.60
C ALA A 86 -5.67 -13.21 -9.22
N THR A 87 -5.13 -13.22 -10.44
CA THR A 87 -4.65 -14.47 -11.07
C THR A 87 -3.45 -15.07 -10.34
N THR A 88 -2.56 -14.24 -9.82
CA THR A 88 -1.37 -14.68 -9.07
C THR A 88 -1.80 -15.32 -7.75
N ASP A 89 -2.75 -14.70 -7.03
CA ASP A 89 -3.26 -15.22 -5.76
C ASP A 89 -3.92 -16.60 -5.94
N VAL A 90 -4.67 -16.80 -7.04
CA VAL A 90 -5.26 -18.11 -7.38
C VAL A 90 -4.19 -19.16 -7.65
N LEU A 91 -3.17 -18.82 -8.45
CA LEU A 91 -2.08 -19.74 -8.77
C LEU A 91 -1.25 -20.11 -7.52
N GLU A 92 -1.04 -19.16 -6.61
CA GLU A 92 -0.34 -19.42 -5.35
C GLU A 92 -1.11 -20.41 -4.46
N GLU A 93 -2.43 -20.26 -4.38
CA GLU A 93 -3.29 -21.20 -3.66
C GLU A 93 -3.26 -22.60 -4.29
N GLU A 94 -3.32 -22.71 -5.62
CA GLU A 94 -3.17 -23.99 -6.33
C GLU A 94 -1.81 -24.65 -6.06
N ILE A 95 -0.73 -23.88 -6.06
CA ILE A 95 0.62 -24.38 -5.73
C ILE A 95 0.66 -24.91 -4.30
N ASN A 96 0.04 -24.22 -3.34
CA ASN A 96 -0.02 -24.64 -1.95
C ASN A 96 -0.78 -25.96 -1.80
N GLN A 97 -1.94 -26.08 -2.44
CA GLN A 97 -2.75 -27.30 -2.44
C GLN A 97 -2.01 -28.50 -3.06
N LEU A 98 -1.40 -28.30 -4.23
CA LEU A 98 -0.62 -29.34 -4.91
C LEU A 98 0.61 -29.76 -4.10
N THR A 99 1.26 -28.80 -3.42
CA THR A 99 2.41 -29.09 -2.56
C THR A 99 1.99 -29.90 -1.33
N ALA A 100 0.86 -29.58 -0.71
CA ALA A 100 0.29 -30.34 0.40
C ALA A 100 -0.05 -31.78 -0.03
N LEU A 101 -0.71 -31.93 -1.19
CA LEU A 101 -1.05 -33.24 -1.75
C LEU A 101 0.20 -34.06 -2.07
N LYS A 102 1.22 -33.45 -2.67
CA LYS A 102 2.50 -34.11 -2.95
C LYS A 102 3.16 -34.62 -1.68
N ARG A 103 3.16 -33.82 -0.60
CA ARG A 103 3.71 -34.24 0.70
C ARG A 103 2.93 -35.42 1.28
N GLN A 104 1.60 -35.38 1.23
CA GLN A 104 0.75 -36.48 1.69
C GLN A 104 1.01 -37.77 0.90
N ASN A 105 1.03 -37.70 -0.43
CA ASN A 105 1.29 -38.86 -1.29
C ASN A 105 2.68 -39.45 -1.03
N LEU A 106 3.69 -38.61 -0.83
CA LEU A 106 5.04 -39.07 -0.51
C LEU A 106 5.08 -39.81 0.84
N LEU A 107 4.41 -39.29 1.87
CA LEU A 107 4.30 -39.96 3.16
C LEU A 107 3.62 -41.32 3.02
N GLU A 108 2.52 -41.40 2.27
CA GLU A 108 1.81 -42.65 2.01
C GLU A 108 2.70 -43.66 1.30
N ILE A 109 3.38 -43.27 0.23
CA ILE A 109 4.31 -44.14 -0.50
C ILE A 109 5.40 -44.68 0.43
N VAL A 110 6.01 -43.83 1.25
CA VAL A 110 7.05 -44.26 2.20
C VAL A 110 6.49 -45.24 3.23
N THR A 111 5.28 -45.01 3.73
CA THR A 111 4.63 -45.93 4.68
C THR A 111 4.35 -47.29 4.06
N LEU A 112 3.84 -47.32 2.82
CA LEU A 112 3.54 -48.55 2.08
C LEU A 112 4.81 -49.31 1.71
N GLN A 113 5.86 -48.61 1.27
CA GLN A 113 7.17 -49.21 0.99
C GLN A 113 7.79 -49.81 2.25
N THR A 114 7.72 -49.10 3.37
CA THR A 114 8.24 -49.58 4.66
C THR A 114 7.48 -50.84 5.11
N ARG A 115 6.15 -50.83 5.00
CA ARG A 115 5.32 -52.00 5.27
C ARG A 115 5.67 -53.17 4.33
N GLY A 116 5.84 -52.91 3.04
CA GLY A 116 6.26 -53.91 2.06
C GLY A 116 7.60 -54.56 2.42
N LYS A 117 8.60 -53.75 2.80
CA LYS A 117 9.90 -54.24 3.29
C LYS A 117 9.77 -55.13 4.52
N HIS A 118 8.92 -54.74 5.48
CA HIS A 118 8.67 -55.55 6.67
C HIS A 118 7.99 -56.89 6.35
N LEU A 119 6.99 -56.88 5.47
CA LEU A 119 6.32 -58.10 5.02
C LEU A 119 7.29 -59.03 4.27
N GLN A 120 8.12 -58.48 3.39
CA GLN A 120 9.14 -59.25 2.68
C GLN A 120 10.15 -59.87 3.65
N ALA A 121 10.65 -59.10 4.62
CA ALA A 121 11.54 -59.62 5.64
C ALA A 121 10.88 -60.73 6.48
N ALA A 122 9.55 -60.67 6.70
CA ALA A 122 8.82 -61.69 7.43
C ALA A 122 8.72 -62.99 6.63
N ILE A 123 8.48 -62.89 5.31
CA ILE A 123 8.49 -64.03 4.38
C ILE A 123 9.88 -64.68 4.35
N GLU A 124 10.95 -63.87 4.34
CA GLU A 124 12.34 -64.35 4.33
C GLU A 124 12.84 -64.84 5.71
N GLY A 125 12.01 -64.77 6.75
CA GLY A 125 12.41 -65.14 8.12
C GLY A 125 13.44 -64.21 8.78
N LYS A 126 13.73 -63.05 8.17
CA LYS A 126 14.70 -62.05 8.64
C LYS A 126 14.06 -60.91 9.44
N TYR A 127 12.73 -60.92 9.58
CA TYR A 127 12.02 -59.85 10.28
C TYR A 127 12.32 -59.86 11.78
N VAL A 128 12.75 -58.70 12.29
CA VAL A 128 12.97 -58.50 13.73
C VAL A 128 11.77 -57.77 14.31
N PHE A 129 11.04 -58.43 15.21
CA PHE A 129 9.95 -57.80 15.96
C PHE A 129 10.48 -56.62 16.79
N LEU A 130 9.90 -55.45 16.58
CA LEU A 130 10.14 -54.24 17.39
C LEU A 130 9.83 -54.48 18.87
N HIS A 131 8.77 -55.26 19.16
CA HIS A 131 8.38 -55.66 20.50
C HIS A 131 8.25 -57.18 20.56
N ARG A 132 9.31 -57.84 21.05
CA ARG A 132 9.46 -59.31 21.05
C ARG A 132 8.54 -60.04 22.03
N ASN A 133 8.07 -59.39 23.09
CA ASN A 133 7.26 -60.02 24.12
C ASN A 133 5.90 -59.31 24.29
N SER A 134 4.88 -60.08 24.69
CA SER A 134 3.50 -59.59 24.89
C SER A 134 3.44 -58.41 25.87
N ARG A 135 4.31 -58.42 26.90
CA ARG A 135 4.38 -57.35 27.90
C ARG A 135 4.86 -56.02 27.30
N SER A 136 5.88 -56.04 26.44
CA SER A 136 6.41 -54.86 25.75
C SER A 136 5.40 -54.31 24.74
N GLN A 137 4.68 -55.18 24.03
CA GLN A 137 3.59 -54.77 23.14
C GLN A 137 2.47 -54.08 23.91
N LEU A 138 2.05 -54.63 25.05
CA LEU A 138 1.03 -54.04 25.91
C LEU A 138 1.47 -52.69 26.47
N MET A 139 2.74 -52.56 26.91
CA MET A 139 3.28 -51.29 27.41
C MET A 139 3.29 -50.21 26.32
N GLU A 140 3.66 -50.56 25.09
CA GLU A 140 3.66 -49.62 23.97
C GLU A 140 2.25 -49.22 23.54
N ARG A 141 1.31 -50.16 23.51
CA ARG A 141 -0.11 -49.86 23.31
C ARG A 141 -0.64 -48.88 24.37
N LYS A 142 -0.31 -49.10 25.64
CA LYS A 142 -0.68 -48.18 26.74
C LYS A 142 -0.05 -46.81 26.56
N ARG A 143 1.24 -46.74 26.22
CA ARG A 143 1.94 -45.48 25.93
C ARG A 143 1.30 -44.71 24.77
N LEU A 144 0.91 -45.41 23.70
CA LEU A 144 0.21 -44.81 22.56
C LEU A 144 -1.19 -44.34 22.94
N SER A 145 -1.94 -45.13 23.70
CA SER A 145 -3.26 -44.75 24.21
C SER A 145 -3.20 -43.49 25.08
N VAL A 146 -2.25 -43.41 26.02
CA VAL A 146 -2.02 -42.20 26.84
C VAL A 146 -1.74 -40.98 25.96
N ARG A 147 -0.90 -41.13 24.94
CA ARG A 147 -0.57 -40.04 24.01
C ARG A 147 -1.78 -39.61 23.17
N LEU A 148 -2.60 -40.55 22.71
CA LEU A 148 -3.85 -40.24 22.01
C LEU A 148 -4.85 -39.52 22.93
N SER A 149 -4.97 -39.92 24.20
CA SER A 149 -5.80 -39.21 25.17
C SER A 149 -5.31 -37.78 25.43
N GLN A 150 -3.99 -37.57 25.50
CA GLN A 150 -3.41 -36.22 25.62
C GLN A 150 -3.72 -35.36 24.40
N LEU A 151 -3.55 -35.91 23.18
CA LEU A 151 -3.90 -35.23 21.95
C LEU A 151 -5.39 -34.89 21.89
N ASN A 152 -6.26 -35.79 22.34
CA ASN A 152 -7.70 -35.54 22.38
C ASN A 152 -8.04 -34.36 23.30
N LYS A 153 -7.40 -34.29 24.48
CA LYS A 153 -7.57 -33.16 25.42
C LYS A 153 -7.12 -31.83 24.81
N VAL A 154 -5.97 -31.81 24.13
CA VAL A 154 -5.48 -30.62 23.42
C VAL A 154 -6.44 -30.24 22.29
N LEU A 155 -6.98 -31.22 21.54
CA LEU A 155 -7.97 -30.93 20.52
C LEU A 155 -9.25 -30.32 21.10
N SER A 156 -9.70 -30.80 22.26
CA SER A 156 -10.86 -30.23 22.95
C SER A 156 -10.62 -28.79 23.39
N SER A 157 -9.44 -28.46 23.94
CA SER A 157 -9.12 -27.07 24.30
C SER A 157 -9.01 -26.17 23.07
N VAL A 158 -8.39 -26.64 21.99
CA VAL A 158 -8.28 -25.88 20.73
C VAL A 158 -9.66 -25.65 20.09
N GLN A 159 -10.59 -26.58 20.25
CA GLN A 159 -11.97 -26.42 19.77
C GLN A 159 -12.73 -25.35 20.58
N GLU A 160 -12.48 -25.24 21.88
CA GLU A 160 -13.03 -24.16 22.73
C GLU A 160 -12.43 -22.80 22.32
N ASP A 161 -11.12 -22.75 22.07
CA ASP A 161 -10.41 -21.52 21.69
C ASP A 161 -10.76 -21.04 20.27
N TYR A 162 -11.02 -21.96 19.33
CA TYR A 162 -11.24 -21.66 17.92
C TYR A 162 -12.49 -22.37 17.35
N PRO A 163 -13.70 -21.86 17.66
CA PRO A 163 -14.95 -22.47 17.20
C PRO A 163 -15.11 -22.49 15.67
N GLN A 164 -14.37 -21.64 14.95
CA GLN A 164 -14.38 -21.56 13.48
C GLN A 164 -13.92 -22.87 12.81
N TYR A 165 -13.12 -23.69 13.50
CA TYR A 165 -12.58 -24.96 12.97
C TYR A 165 -13.29 -26.21 13.53
N GLN A 166 -14.44 -26.04 14.18
CA GLN A 166 -15.11 -27.10 14.92
C GLN A 166 -15.40 -28.35 14.07
N GLU A 167 -15.88 -28.19 12.83
CA GLU A 167 -16.22 -29.32 11.96
C GLU A 167 -15.02 -30.22 11.63
N VAL A 168 -13.88 -29.59 11.29
CA VAL A 168 -12.63 -30.30 10.97
C VAL A 168 -12.07 -30.98 12.22
N LEU A 169 -12.07 -30.27 13.35
CA LEU A 169 -11.57 -30.79 14.63
C LEU A 169 -12.42 -31.97 15.12
N GLN A 170 -13.74 -31.93 14.96
CA GLN A 170 -14.63 -33.04 15.32
C GLN A 170 -14.36 -34.30 14.50
N SER A 171 -14.13 -34.18 13.19
CA SER A 171 -13.75 -35.32 12.34
C SER A 171 -12.46 -36.00 12.83
N ILE A 172 -11.49 -35.20 13.26
CA ILE A 172 -10.23 -35.70 13.84
C ILE A 172 -10.47 -36.36 15.20
N GLN A 173 -11.27 -35.76 16.09
CA GLN A 173 -11.63 -36.34 17.39
C GLN A 173 -12.34 -37.68 17.23
N GLN A 174 -13.29 -37.81 16.30
CA GLN A 174 -13.96 -39.08 16.02
C GLN A 174 -12.97 -40.16 15.56
N LYS A 175 -12.02 -39.81 14.69
CA LYS A 175 -10.93 -40.73 14.29
C LYS A 175 -10.03 -41.12 15.46
N ILE A 176 -9.74 -40.21 16.38
CA ILE A 176 -8.96 -40.52 17.58
C ILE A 176 -9.77 -41.44 18.51
N ALA A 177 -11.05 -41.13 18.74
CA ALA A 177 -11.97 -41.92 19.57
C ALA A 177 -12.09 -43.37 19.08
N THR A 178 -12.31 -43.58 17.77
CA THR A 178 -12.37 -44.94 17.19
C THR A 178 -11.08 -45.74 17.40
N LYS A 179 -9.90 -45.09 17.40
CA LYS A 179 -8.60 -45.75 17.67
C LYS A 179 -8.36 -46.01 19.16
N LEU A 180 -9.01 -45.24 20.04
CA LEU A 180 -9.05 -45.50 21.48
C LEU A 180 -10.04 -46.62 21.83
N GLU A 181 -11.12 -46.76 21.07
CA GLU A 181 -12.21 -47.72 21.32
C GLU A 181 -11.93 -49.12 20.79
N THR A 182 -11.06 -49.31 19.78
CA THR A 182 -10.72 -50.67 19.28
C THR A 182 -10.13 -51.55 20.37
N PRO A 183 -10.85 -52.57 20.87
CA PRO A 183 -10.36 -53.50 21.89
C PRO A 183 -9.51 -54.59 21.24
N GLU A 184 -8.77 -55.32 22.07
CA GLU A 184 -7.91 -56.46 21.70
C GLU A 184 -8.61 -57.50 20.80
N PRO A 185 -7.99 -58.01 19.72
CA PRO A 185 -8.36 -59.34 19.25
C PRO A 185 -7.89 -60.35 20.30
N SER A 186 -8.83 -61.17 20.78
CA SER A 186 -8.59 -62.30 21.69
C SER A 186 -7.65 -63.35 21.09
#